data_AF-A0AAW1JY18-F1
#
_entry.id   AF-A0AAW1JY18-F1
#
_cell.length_a   1.000
_cell.length_b   1.000
_cell.length_c   1.000
_cell.angle_alpha   90.00
_cell.angle_beta   90.00
_cell.angle_gamma   90.00
#
_symmetry.space_group_name_H-M   'P 1'
#
loop_
_entity.id
_entity.type
_entity.pdbx_description
1 polymer ?
#
loop_
_entity_poly.entity_id
_entity_poly.type
_entity_poly.pdbx_seq_one_letter_code
_entity_poly.pdbx_strand_id
1 'polypeptide(L)'
;MSRLHYYGFVLFCCFSQALSALSNKSDGSDDGHCIWYGQCHSQNSLIQNCYYNGTAKPLKDPEGLKLLAKWCPHMVSPEVSTCCDASQLKLMDSNIIIAANFLQRCPSCINNLIKHICEMSCATNQSKFIDVVSTKPDGNINSNGAYITEIDYYVTPEYMNGTYDSCKQVSVPSTGQLALDIMCGTWTSTRCTARRWFDYMGNKDTPFVPFQINYKNTDPTNRYIPANPPVTPCSRGLDENTPACSCVDCESSCPAPQPVPPPPGPFKIMGCDGYAVIMLCVFLIGSGLFLFAVFVVPHASAMADLMRGRGTDEVRAAVGRRLAGVDRSPHNTLGDNEDSPLQQSKRSSVTSDSEHEMDTHTISKMPGDFDISSSFIEKLGANTDSFLQSFFEKWGTFCAMKPWLVLFVGGCVVVALGHGIKYLKVTTDPVELWASPNSRSRIERDYYDSHFEPFYRNEQIIITSIGLPTITHNTSNGVIEFGPVFNASFLLAVLELQEAIKNIGAGTDHSFEKICFAPLRTNGQIDLSTDECAVRIIVLRRYVSPRLERTGKLT
;
A
#
# COMPACT_ATOMS: atom_id res chain seq x y z
N MET A 1 -46.36 -61.39 -43.05
CA MET A 1 -45.87 -60.61 -44.21
C MET A 1 -45.65 -59.11 -43.90
N SER A 2 -45.26 -58.71 -42.68
CA SER A 2 -45.17 -57.26 -42.36
C SER A 2 -44.18 -56.90 -41.24
N ARG A 3 -43.15 -57.72 -41.00
CA ARG A 3 -42.03 -57.35 -40.09
C ARG A 3 -40.62 -57.60 -40.65
N LEU A 4 -40.47 -58.39 -41.71
CA LEU A 4 -39.17 -58.62 -42.37
C LEU A 4 -38.81 -57.54 -43.41
N HIS A 5 -39.80 -56.85 -43.99
CA HIS A 5 -39.57 -55.76 -44.96
C HIS A 5 -39.11 -54.45 -44.30
N TYR A 6 -39.41 -54.25 -43.01
CA TYR A 6 -39.08 -53.00 -42.31
C TYR A 6 -37.59 -52.92 -41.93
N TYR A 7 -36.99 -54.05 -41.51
CA TYR A 7 -35.56 -54.10 -41.20
C TYR A 7 -34.67 -54.05 -42.45
N GLY A 8 -35.14 -54.57 -43.59
CA GLY A 8 -34.43 -54.45 -44.87
C GLY A 8 -34.37 -53.01 -45.40
N PHE A 9 -35.43 -52.23 -45.21
CA PHE A 9 -35.50 -50.84 -45.69
C PHE A 9 -34.65 -49.89 -44.84
N VAL A 10 -34.56 -50.12 -43.52
CA VAL A 10 -33.74 -49.30 -42.62
C VAL A 10 -32.24 -49.55 -42.83
N LEU A 11 -31.82 -50.80 -43.11
CA LEU A 11 -30.42 -51.12 -43.40
C LEU A 11 -29.96 -50.58 -44.77
N PHE A 12 -30.84 -50.54 -45.77
CA PHE A 12 -30.55 -49.98 -47.10
C PHE A 12 -30.44 -48.43 -47.07
N CYS A 13 -31.24 -47.76 -46.24
CA CYS A 13 -31.11 -46.31 -46.03
C CYS A 13 -29.82 -45.92 -45.28
N CYS A 14 -29.38 -46.71 -44.31
CA CYS A 14 -28.10 -46.47 -43.63
C CYS A 14 -26.88 -46.69 -44.56
N PHE A 15 -26.95 -47.65 -45.48
CA PHE A 15 -25.86 -47.87 -46.46
C PHE A 15 -25.83 -46.80 -47.57
N SER A 16 -26.99 -46.23 -47.96
CA SER A 16 -27.05 -45.17 -48.98
C SER A 16 -26.66 -43.78 -48.44
N GLN A 17 -26.76 -43.53 -47.14
CA GLN A 17 -26.27 -42.29 -46.52
C GLN A 17 -24.76 -42.35 -46.18
N ALA A 18 -24.18 -43.54 -46.08
CA ALA A 18 -22.74 -43.72 -45.89
C ALA A 18 -21.92 -43.50 -47.18
N LEU A 19 -22.52 -43.60 -48.37
CA LEU A 19 -21.82 -43.40 -49.65
C LEU A 19 -21.93 -41.98 -50.25
N SER A 20 -22.72 -41.10 -49.64
CA SER A 20 -22.88 -39.71 -50.11
C SER A 20 -21.98 -38.70 -49.38
N ALA A 21 -21.16 -39.16 -48.41
CA ALA A 21 -20.19 -38.32 -47.69
C ALA A 21 -18.75 -38.41 -48.26
N LEU A 22 -18.55 -39.15 -49.36
CA LEU A 22 -17.26 -39.26 -50.05
C LEU A 22 -17.39 -38.84 -51.52
N SER A 23 -17.93 -37.64 -51.78
CA SER A 23 -17.65 -36.92 -53.02
C SER A 23 -18.07 -35.46 -52.91
N ASN A 24 -17.39 -34.69 -52.08
CA ASN A 24 -17.15 -33.28 -52.39
C ASN A 24 -15.67 -33.16 -52.69
N LYS A 25 -15.32 -33.50 -53.94
CA LYS A 25 -14.07 -33.12 -54.55
C LYS A 25 -14.13 -31.60 -54.75
N SER A 26 -13.80 -30.86 -53.69
CA SER A 26 -13.40 -29.47 -53.82
C SER A 26 -12.08 -29.46 -54.58
N ASP A 27 -12.15 -28.87 -55.76
CA ASP A 27 -11.07 -28.63 -56.70
C ASP A 27 -9.87 -27.93 -56.00
N GLY A 28 -8.67 -28.50 -56.11
CA GLY A 28 -7.39 -27.89 -55.75
C GLY A 28 -6.99 -27.82 -54.25
N SER A 29 -6.63 -28.94 -53.62
CA SER A 29 -5.83 -28.93 -52.38
C SER A 29 -4.36 -28.72 -52.72
N ASP A 30 -3.92 -27.45 -52.75
CA ASP A 30 -2.49 -27.13 -52.60
C ASP A 30 -2.07 -27.52 -51.18
N ASP A 31 -1.05 -28.37 -51.01
CA ASP A 31 -0.63 -28.93 -49.71
C ASP A 31 -0.07 -27.87 -48.73
N GLY A 32 -0.14 -26.59 -49.09
CA GLY A 32 0.42 -25.46 -48.36
C GLY A 32 1.93 -25.37 -48.60
N HIS A 33 2.38 -24.21 -49.04
CA HIS A 33 3.78 -23.86 -49.23
C HIS A 33 4.26 -22.85 -48.16
N CYS A 34 5.57 -22.72 -48.02
CA CYS A 34 6.22 -21.66 -47.25
C CYS A 34 6.10 -20.32 -47.96
N ILE A 35 6.05 -19.21 -47.22
CA ILE A 35 6.06 -17.85 -47.79
C ILE A 35 7.42 -17.15 -47.67
N TRP A 36 8.27 -17.65 -46.78
CA TRP A 36 9.64 -17.21 -46.61
C TRP A 36 10.56 -18.36 -46.24
N TYR A 37 11.87 -18.13 -46.40
CA TYR A 37 12.91 -19.01 -45.88
C TYR A 37 14.25 -18.27 -45.81
N GLY A 38 14.83 -18.19 -44.61
CA GLY A 38 16.08 -17.48 -44.36
C GLY A 38 15.92 -15.97 -44.19
N GLN A 39 17.03 -15.32 -43.83
CA GLN A 39 17.14 -13.88 -43.58
C GLN A 39 17.91 -13.18 -44.70
N CYS A 40 17.36 -12.08 -45.25
CA CYS A 40 17.92 -11.41 -46.43
C CYS A 40 18.34 -9.98 -46.15
N HIS A 41 17.51 -9.22 -45.43
CA HIS A 41 17.73 -7.79 -45.24
C HIS A 41 17.86 -7.43 -43.76
N SER A 42 18.65 -6.41 -43.45
CA SER A 42 18.80 -5.88 -42.10
C SER A 42 18.70 -4.37 -42.12
N GLN A 43 17.79 -3.82 -41.31
CA GLN A 43 17.55 -2.39 -41.16
C GLN A 43 17.50 -2.06 -39.66
N ASN A 44 18.34 -1.12 -39.19
CA ASN A 44 18.38 -0.68 -37.79
C ASN A 44 18.47 -1.83 -36.77
N SER A 45 19.29 -2.85 -37.05
CA SER A 45 19.44 -4.08 -36.25
C SER A 45 18.23 -5.02 -36.24
N LEU A 46 17.19 -4.73 -37.03
CA LEU A 46 16.05 -5.61 -37.27
C LEU A 46 16.25 -6.37 -38.58
N ILE A 47 16.01 -7.68 -38.56
CA ILE A 47 16.25 -8.56 -39.68
C ILE A 47 14.92 -8.95 -40.33
N GLN A 48 14.85 -8.90 -41.66
CA GLN A 48 13.69 -9.24 -42.47
C GLN A 48 13.91 -10.54 -43.25
N ASN A 49 12.83 -11.30 -43.39
CA ASN A 49 12.85 -12.61 -44.03
C ASN A 49 12.90 -12.51 -45.56
N CYS A 50 13.57 -13.47 -46.20
CA CYS A 50 13.59 -13.64 -47.64
C CYS A 50 12.27 -14.19 -48.16
N TYR A 51 11.72 -13.60 -49.22
CA TYR A 51 10.57 -14.19 -49.91
C TYR A 51 10.94 -15.54 -50.54
N TYR A 52 10.11 -16.55 -50.27
CA TYR A 52 10.31 -17.90 -50.76
C TYR A 52 8.95 -18.58 -50.90
N ASN A 53 8.60 -19.01 -52.11
CA ASN A 53 7.33 -19.68 -52.40
C ASN A 53 7.58 -21.14 -52.80
N GLY A 54 8.11 -21.93 -51.86
CA GLY A 54 8.42 -23.34 -52.09
C GLY A 54 8.04 -24.21 -50.91
N THR A 55 8.31 -25.50 -51.01
CA THR A 55 7.96 -26.47 -49.96
C THR A 55 8.85 -26.31 -48.72
N ALA A 56 8.37 -26.77 -47.57
CA ALA A 56 9.15 -26.84 -46.34
C ALA A 56 10.46 -27.61 -46.56
N LYS A 57 11.54 -27.14 -45.91
CA LYS A 57 12.88 -27.73 -46.04
C LYS A 57 13.22 -28.53 -44.77
N PRO A 58 13.97 -29.64 -44.90
CA PRO A 58 14.40 -30.41 -43.75
C PRO A 58 15.39 -29.61 -42.90
N LEU A 59 15.11 -29.48 -41.61
CA LEU A 59 15.98 -28.79 -40.65
C LEU A 59 17.08 -29.77 -40.19
N LYS A 60 18.27 -29.65 -40.78
CA LYS A 60 19.42 -30.53 -40.50
C LYS A 60 20.37 -30.00 -39.43
N ASP A 61 20.28 -28.72 -39.10
CA ASP A 61 21.18 -28.07 -38.16
C ASP A 61 20.86 -28.49 -36.72
N PRO A 62 21.84 -29.02 -35.95
CA PRO A 62 21.60 -29.53 -34.60
C PRO A 62 21.22 -28.43 -33.60
N GLU A 63 21.76 -27.22 -33.74
CA GLU A 63 21.40 -26.09 -32.88
C GLU A 63 19.99 -25.59 -33.20
N GLY A 64 19.63 -25.55 -34.49
CA GLY A 64 18.26 -25.26 -34.94
C GLY A 64 17.25 -26.25 -34.35
N LEU A 65 17.52 -27.55 -34.42
CA LEU A 65 16.65 -28.59 -33.84
C LEU A 65 16.48 -28.43 -32.32
N LYS A 66 17.57 -28.09 -31.61
CA LYS A 66 17.53 -27.83 -30.16
C LYS A 66 16.66 -26.61 -29.82
N LEU A 67 16.78 -25.52 -30.57
CA LEU A 67 15.96 -24.32 -30.37
C LEU A 67 14.49 -24.55 -30.72
N LEU A 68 14.21 -25.31 -31.78
CA LEU A 68 12.85 -25.69 -32.15
C LEU A 68 12.21 -26.56 -31.06
N ALA A 69 12.93 -27.54 -30.51
CA ALA A 69 12.44 -28.38 -29.42
C ALA A 69 12.21 -27.59 -28.12
N LYS A 70 13.04 -26.57 -27.86
CA LYS A 70 12.91 -25.68 -26.70
C LYS A 70 11.63 -24.84 -26.74
N TRP A 71 11.33 -24.21 -27.88
CA TRP A 71 10.23 -23.24 -27.98
C TRP A 71 8.97 -23.78 -28.64
N CYS A 72 9.11 -24.66 -29.62
CA CYS A 72 8.02 -25.19 -30.44
C CYS A 72 7.95 -26.73 -30.35
N PRO A 73 7.78 -27.34 -29.16
CA PRO A 73 7.80 -28.80 -29.01
C PRO A 73 6.70 -29.50 -29.81
N HIS A 74 5.59 -28.81 -30.09
CA HIS A 74 4.47 -29.31 -30.90
C HIS A 74 4.79 -29.50 -32.39
N MET A 75 5.92 -28.93 -32.88
CA MET A 75 6.36 -29.04 -34.28
C MET A 75 7.48 -30.07 -34.47
N VAL A 76 7.92 -30.75 -33.40
CA VAL A 76 9.00 -31.74 -33.47
C VAL A 76 8.44 -33.10 -33.89
N SER A 77 8.83 -33.55 -35.09
CA SER A 77 8.53 -34.87 -35.66
C SER A 77 9.82 -35.66 -35.97
N PRO A 78 9.77 -36.98 -36.23
CA PRO A 78 10.95 -37.79 -36.55
C PRO A 78 11.73 -37.27 -37.77
N GLU A 79 11.02 -36.71 -38.76
CA GLU A 79 11.58 -35.94 -39.86
C GLU A 79 11.03 -34.51 -39.78
N VAL A 80 11.86 -33.57 -39.34
CA VAL A 80 11.46 -32.16 -39.14
C VAL A 80 11.64 -31.39 -40.44
N SER A 81 10.54 -31.06 -41.10
CA SER A 81 10.51 -30.08 -42.20
C SER A 81 9.89 -28.79 -41.68
N THR A 82 10.52 -27.65 -41.97
CA THR A 82 10.08 -26.32 -41.50
C THR A 82 10.26 -25.28 -42.59
N CYS A 83 9.51 -24.18 -42.47
CA CYS A 83 9.67 -22.99 -43.31
C CYS A 83 10.66 -21.97 -42.72
N CYS A 84 11.47 -22.38 -41.74
CA CYS A 84 12.49 -21.54 -41.13
C CYS A 84 13.85 -22.24 -41.08
N ASP A 85 14.93 -21.46 -41.07
CA ASP A 85 16.29 -21.98 -40.90
C ASP A 85 16.83 -21.78 -39.47
N ALA A 86 18.01 -22.32 -39.19
CA ALA A 86 18.66 -22.19 -37.88
C ALA A 86 19.00 -20.75 -37.50
N SER A 87 19.20 -19.85 -38.47
CA SER A 87 19.49 -18.43 -38.20
C SER A 87 18.23 -17.69 -37.74
N GLN A 88 17.09 -17.96 -38.38
CA GLN A 88 15.79 -17.45 -37.98
C GLN A 88 15.40 -17.97 -36.58
N LEU A 89 15.68 -19.23 -36.27
CA LEU A 89 15.43 -19.80 -34.93
C LEU A 89 16.30 -19.16 -33.84
N LYS A 90 17.57 -18.83 -34.13
CA LYS A 90 18.45 -18.10 -33.19
C LYS A 90 17.95 -16.68 -32.94
N LEU A 91 17.51 -15.98 -33.99
CA LEU A 91 16.89 -14.67 -33.84
C LEU A 91 15.59 -14.76 -33.02
N MET A 92 14.75 -15.76 -33.32
CA MET A 92 13.52 -16.03 -32.60
C MET A 92 13.78 -16.27 -31.10
N ASP A 93 14.81 -17.05 -30.73
CA ASP A 93 15.20 -17.27 -29.33
C ASP A 93 15.51 -15.95 -28.61
N SER A 94 16.32 -15.08 -29.23
CA SER A 94 16.67 -13.78 -28.64
C SER A 94 15.44 -12.87 -28.43
N ASN A 95 14.50 -12.85 -29.37
CA ASN A 95 13.28 -12.05 -29.28
C ASN A 95 12.29 -12.63 -28.25
N ILE A 96 12.15 -13.96 -28.18
CA ILE A 96 11.30 -14.62 -27.18
C ILE A 96 11.83 -14.36 -25.76
N ILE A 97 13.16 -14.36 -25.54
CA ILE A 97 13.74 -14.05 -24.23
C ILE A 97 13.35 -12.65 -23.74
N ILE A 98 13.29 -11.67 -24.65
CA ILE A 98 12.83 -10.30 -24.31
C ILE A 98 11.36 -10.34 -23.86
N ALA A 99 10.49 -11.05 -24.59
CA ALA A 99 9.08 -11.20 -24.21
C ALA A 99 8.91 -12.00 -22.89
N ALA A 100 9.75 -13.00 -22.68
CA ALA A 100 9.74 -13.82 -21.48
C ALA A 100 10.01 -13.01 -20.21
N ASN A 101 10.85 -11.97 -20.26
CA ASN A 101 11.08 -11.09 -19.11
C ASN A 101 9.77 -10.49 -18.54
N PHE A 102 8.74 -10.34 -19.36
CA PHE A 102 7.44 -9.81 -18.97
C PHE A 102 6.40 -10.90 -18.72
N LEU A 103 6.37 -11.95 -19.55
CA LEU A 103 5.27 -12.93 -19.55
C LEU A 103 5.60 -14.28 -18.90
N GLN A 104 6.87 -14.56 -18.56
CA GLN A 104 7.30 -15.87 -18.04
C GLN A 104 6.67 -16.26 -16.69
N ARG A 105 6.15 -15.29 -15.93
CA ARG A 105 5.46 -15.55 -14.66
C ARG A 105 4.20 -16.40 -14.83
N CYS A 106 3.58 -16.37 -16.02
CA CYS A 106 2.48 -17.24 -16.39
C CYS A 106 2.87 -18.13 -17.58
N PRO A 107 3.27 -19.39 -17.33
CA PRO A 107 3.69 -20.32 -18.39
C PRO A 107 2.64 -20.50 -19.50
N SER A 108 1.36 -20.60 -19.13
CA SER A 108 0.26 -20.75 -20.09
C SER A 108 0.15 -19.57 -21.05
N CYS A 109 0.32 -18.34 -20.55
CA CYS A 109 0.33 -17.11 -21.36
C CYS A 109 1.47 -17.11 -22.37
N ILE A 110 2.72 -17.23 -21.91
CA ILE A 110 3.89 -17.16 -22.79
C ILE A 110 3.90 -18.32 -23.79
N ASN A 111 3.45 -19.51 -23.41
CA ASN A 111 3.30 -20.64 -24.32
C ASN A 111 2.28 -20.38 -25.43
N ASN A 112 1.13 -19.77 -25.12
CA ASN A 112 0.15 -19.39 -26.14
C ASN A 112 0.77 -18.40 -27.14
N LEU A 113 1.50 -17.38 -26.65
CA LEU A 113 2.20 -16.43 -27.51
C LEU A 113 3.32 -17.07 -28.34
N ILE A 114 4.08 -18.01 -27.77
CA ILE A 114 5.15 -18.70 -28.49
C ILE A 114 4.57 -19.57 -29.59
N LYS A 115 3.45 -20.28 -29.36
CA LYS A 115 2.75 -21.02 -30.42
C LYS A 115 2.41 -20.12 -31.60
N HIS A 116 1.92 -18.91 -31.37
CA HIS A 116 1.66 -17.93 -32.43
C HIS A 116 2.91 -17.64 -33.26
N ILE A 117 4.03 -17.37 -32.59
CA ILE A 117 5.32 -17.07 -33.23
C ILE A 117 5.85 -18.29 -34.00
N CYS A 118 5.72 -19.49 -33.44
CA CYS A 118 6.12 -20.75 -34.08
C CYS A 118 5.31 -21.00 -35.36
N GLU A 119 3.97 -20.90 -35.28
CA GLU A 119 3.07 -21.08 -36.43
C GLU A 119 3.35 -20.06 -37.53
N MET A 120 3.53 -18.80 -37.15
CA MET A 120 3.89 -17.75 -38.10
C MET A 120 5.26 -18.00 -38.75
N SER A 121 6.26 -18.42 -37.99
CA SER A 121 7.66 -18.43 -38.46
C SER A 121 8.09 -19.70 -39.16
N CYS A 122 7.61 -20.86 -38.70
CA CYS A 122 8.20 -22.16 -39.04
C CYS A 122 7.20 -23.21 -39.56
N ALA A 123 5.89 -22.99 -39.46
CA ALA A 123 4.87 -23.95 -39.92
C ALA A 123 5.05 -24.31 -41.39
N THR A 124 4.78 -25.56 -41.76
CA THR A 124 4.99 -26.06 -43.13
C THR A 124 3.95 -25.54 -44.13
N ASN A 125 2.80 -25.10 -43.64
CA ASN A 125 1.61 -24.71 -44.39
C ASN A 125 1.30 -23.20 -44.26
N GLN A 126 2.31 -22.35 -44.08
CA GLN A 126 2.18 -20.90 -43.86
C GLN A 126 1.22 -20.20 -44.83
N SER A 127 1.27 -20.54 -46.12
CA SER A 127 0.41 -19.96 -47.17
C SER A 127 -1.10 -20.09 -46.91
N LYS A 128 -1.54 -20.99 -46.02
CA LYS A 128 -2.95 -21.14 -45.66
C LYS A 128 -3.45 -19.99 -44.78
N PHE A 129 -2.59 -19.38 -43.96
CA PHE A 129 -2.94 -18.33 -43.00
C PHE A 129 -2.08 -17.07 -43.11
N ILE A 130 -1.12 -17.00 -44.03
CA ILE A 130 -0.32 -15.80 -44.28
C ILE A 130 -0.38 -15.44 -45.76
N ASP A 131 -0.68 -14.17 -46.04
CA ASP A 131 -0.63 -13.59 -47.38
C ASP A 131 0.45 -12.50 -47.45
N VAL A 132 1.26 -12.52 -48.51
CA VAL A 132 2.35 -11.56 -48.69
C VAL A 132 1.82 -10.34 -49.44
N VAL A 133 1.73 -9.21 -48.74
CA VAL A 133 1.15 -7.96 -49.30
C VAL A 133 2.18 -7.21 -50.13
N SER A 134 3.41 -7.07 -49.61
CA SER A 134 4.47 -6.36 -50.33
C SER A 134 5.85 -6.95 -50.08
N THR A 135 6.66 -6.93 -51.14
CA THR A 135 8.07 -7.30 -51.14
C THR A 135 8.90 -6.22 -51.81
N LYS A 136 10.19 -6.15 -51.45
CA LYS A 136 11.16 -5.26 -52.08
C LYS A 136 12.39 -6.05 -52.53
N PRO A 137 12.99 -5.71 -53.69
CA PRO A 137 14.23 -6.35 -54.12
C PRO A 137 15.38 -5.98 -53.19
N ASP A 138 16.25 -6.95 -52.89
CA ASP A 138 17.52 -6.73 -52.22
C ASP A 138 18.65 -6.57 -53.25
N GLY A 139 19.34 -5.42 -53.21
CA GLY A 139 20.44 -5.11 -54.13
C GLY A 139 21.71 -5.93 -53.88
N ASN A 140 21.82 -6.63 -52.74
CA ASN A 140 22.99 -7.40 -52.35
C ASN A 140 22.90 -8.91 -52.64
N ILE A 141 21.80 -9.39 -53.23
CA ILE A 141 21.58 -10.81 -53.53
C ILE A 141 21.56 -11.02 -55.05
N ASN A 142 22.56 -11.71 -55.58
CA ASN A 142 22.79 -11.95 -57.02
C ASN A 142 21.76 -12.85 -57.73
N SER A 143 20.52 -12.98 -57.22
CA SER A 143 19.46 -13.76 -57.87
C SER A 143 18.09 -13.36 -57.34
N ASN A 144 17.39 -12.42 -58.01
CA ASN A 144 15.96 -12.11 -57.83
C ASN A 144 15.42 -12.15 -56.37
N GLY A 145 16.27 -11.82 -55.40
CA GLY A 145 15.98 -12.00 -53.99
C GLY A 145 15.17 -10.81 -53.51
N ALA A 146 13.91 -11.05 -53.17
CA ALA A 146 13.08 -10.04 -52.53
C ALA A 146 12.98 -10.33 -51.04
N TYR A 147 12.95 -9.28 -50.21
CA TYR A 147 12.61 -9.38 -48.79
C TYR A 147 11.18 -8.89 -48.56
N ILE A 148 10.55 -9.43 -47.53
CA ILE A 148 9.15 -9.14 -47.22
C ILE A 148 9.06 -7.87 -46.38
N THR A 149 8.18 -6.94 -46.78
CA THR A 149 7.95 -5.68 -46.06
C THR A 149 6.60 -5.59 -45.38
N GLU A 150 5.62 -6.37 -45.85
CA GLU A 150 4.28 -6.39 -45.27
C GLU A 150 3.59 -7.74 -45.52
N ILE A 151 2.92 -8.26 -44.49
CA ILE A 151 2.10 -9.47 -44.57
C ILE A 151 0.72 -9.24 -43.92
N ASP A 152 -0.26 -9.99 -44.40
CA ASP A 152 -1.55 -10.19 -43.73
C ASP A 152 -1.53 -11.57 -43.05
N TYR A 153 -1.70 -11.59 -41.72
CA TYR A 153 -1.74 -12.83 -40.92
C TYR A 153 -3.18 -13.10 -40.45
N TYR A 154 -3.77 -14.19 -40.94
CA TYR A 154 -5.13 -14.60 -40.63
C TYR A 154 -5.17 -15.49 -39.39
N VAL A 155 -5.95 -15.08 -38.39
CA VAL A 155 -6.04 -15.76 -37.09
C VAL A 155 -7.47 -15.76 -36.57
N THR A 156 -7.86 -16.82 -35.88
CA THR A 156 -9.23 -16.93 -35.36
C THR A 156 -9.47 -15.97 -34.19
N PRO A 157 -10.72 -15.46 -34.04
CA PRO A 157 -11.09 -14.66 -32.88
C PRO A 157 -10.92 -15.41 -31.56
N GLU A 158 -11.21 -16.70 -31.56
CA GLU A 158 -11.09 -17.59 -30.41
C GLU A 158 -9.63 -17.65 -29.92
N TYR A 159 -8.68 -17.89 -30.82
CA TYR A 159 -7.27 -17.95 -30.47
C TYR A 159 -6.73 -16.62 -29.97
N MET A 160 -7.05 -15.53 -30.68
CA MET A 160 -6.60 -14.18 -30.33
C MET A 160 -7.10 -13.76 -28.95
N ASN A 161 -8.39 -13.95 -28.68
CA ASN A 161 -9.00 -13.62 -27.38
C ASN A 161 -8.49 -14.55 -26.28
N GLY A 162 -8.40 -15.86 -26.53
CA GLY A 162 -7.91 -16.82 -25.54
C GLY A 162 -6.46 -16.55 -25.12
N THR A 163 -5.60 -16.19 -26.07
CA THR A 163 -4.21 -15.80 -25.79
C THR A 163 -4.17 -14.51 -24.96
N TYR A 164 -4.95 -13.48 -25.34
CA TYR A 164 -5.06 -12.24 -24.57
C TYR A 164 -5.58 -12.49 -23.14
N ASP A 165 -6.64 -13.27 -22.98
CA ASP A 165 -7.25 -13.57 -21.68
C ASP A 165 -6.32 -14.33 -20.75
N SER A 166 -5.44 -15.19 -21.30
CA SER A 166 -4.40 -15.85 -20.50
C SER A 166 -3.31 -14.90 -20.00
N CYS A 167 -3.13 -13.74 -20.64
CA CYS A 167 -2.02 -12.82 -20.42
C CYS A 167 -2.42 -11.49 -19.76
N LYS A 168 -3.70 -11.13 -19.75
CA LYS A 168 -4.18 -9.79 -19.39
C LYS A 168 -3.85 -9.32 -17.97
N GLN A 169 -3.62 -10.26 -17.04
CA GLN A 169 -3.34 -9.98 -15.63
C GLN A 169 -1.91 -10.32 -15.21
N VAL A 170 -1.04 -10.70 -16.16
CA VAL A 170 0.35 -11.01 -15.82
C VAL A 170 1.05 -9.76 -15.28
N SER A 171 1.58 -9.86 -14.07
CA SER A 171 2.20 -8.74 -13.37
C SER A 171 3.69 -8.64 -13.65
N VAL A 172 4.27 -7.44 -13.56
CA VAL A 172 5.71 -7.19 -13.65
C VAL A 172 6.18 -6.58 -12.32
N PRO A 173 6.61 -7.40 -11.33
CA PRO A 173 6.83 -6.95 -9.96
C PRO A 173 7.83 -5.81 -9.80
N SER A 174 8.83 -5.73 -10.68
CA SER A 174 9.85 -4.66 -10.66
C SER A 174 9.28 -3.27 -10.94
N THR A 175 8.15 -3.19 -11.65
CA THR A 175 7.48 -1.93 -12.01
C THR A 175 6.16 -1.74 -11.25
N GLY A 176 5.59 -2.81 -10.69
CA GLY A 176 4.25 -2.81 -10.13
C GLY A 176 3.13 -2.66 -11.19
N GLN A 177 3.47 -2.80 -12.48
CA GLN A 177 2.55 -2.69 -13.60
C GLN A 177 2.18 -4.07 -14.16
N LEU A 178 1.18 -4.13 -15.04
CA LEU A 178 0.85 -5.34 -15.81
C LEU A 178 1.73 -5.43 -17.05
N ALA A 179 2.01 -6.64 -17.54
CA ALA A 179 2.82 -6.84 -18.73
C ALA A 179 2.22 -6.13 -19.97
N LEU A 180 0.89 -6.13 -20.09
CA LEU A 180 0.20 -5.44 -21.17
C LEU A 180 0.20 -3.90 -21.05
N ASP A 181 0.61 -3.33 -19.90
CA ASP A 181 0.89 -1.89 -19.83
C ASP A 181 2.07 -1.49 -20.71
N ILE A 182 3.02 -2.42 -20.91
CA ILE A 182 4.23 -2.24 -21.70
C ILE A 182 4.02 -2.77 -23.13
N MET A 183 3.29 -3.89 -23.27
CA MET A 183 3.13 -4.61 -24.54
C MET A 183 1.92 -4.18 -25.37
N CYS A 184 1.13 -3.19 -24.94
CA CYS A 184 -0.06 -2.72 -25.67
C CYS A 184 0.02 -1.23 -26.07
N GLY A 185 1.24 -0.71 -26.20
CA GLY A 185 1.50 0.65 -26.67
C GLY A 185 0.79 1.73 -25.86
N THR A 186 0.14 2.67 -26.56
CA THR A 186 -0.52 3.84 -25.92
C THR A 186 -1.82 3.50 -25.19
N TRP A 187 -2.39 2.31 -25.41
CA TRP A 187 -3.66 1.93 -24.80
C TRP A 187 -3.50 1.47 -23.35
N THR A 188 -2.30 1.00 -22.96
CA THR A 188 -2.03 0.48 -21.60
C THR A 188 -2.98 -0.70 -21.27
N SER A 189 -2.80 -1.43 -20.16
CA SER A 189 -3.66 -2.59 -19.83
C SER A 189 -5.16 -2.23 -19.76
N THR A 190 -5.49 -1.06 -19.21
CA THR A 190 -6.87 -0.60 -18.99
C THR A 190 -7.71 -0.46 -20.26
N ARG A 191 -7.09 -0.14 -21.41
CA ARG A 191 -7.79 -0.01 -22.70
C ARG A 191 -7.27 -1.00 -23.75
N CYS A 192 -6.42 -1.95 -23.34
CA CYS A 192 -5.94 -2.98 -24.24
C CYS A 192 -7.05 -3.98 -24.54
N THR A 193 -7.19 -4.35 -25.81
CA THR A 193 -8.03 -5.48 -26.25
C THR A 193 -7.14 -6.46 -27.00
N ALA A 194 -7.60 -7.70 -27.18
CA ALA A 194 -6.84 -8.70 -27.92
C ALA A 194 -6.39 -8.18 -29.30
N ARG A 195 -7.29 -7.53 -30.04
CA ARG A 195 -6.96 -6.92 -31.34
C ARG A 195 -5.88 -5.83 -31.23
N ARG A 196 -6.01 -4.90 -30.29
CA ARG A 196 -5.03 -3.80 -30.09
C ARG A 196 -3.66 -4.33 -29.70
N TRP A 197 -3.61 -5.39 -28.90
CA TRP A 197 -2.36 -6.02 -28.52
C TRP A 197 -1.66 -6.65 -29.72
N PHE A 198 -2.38 -7.44 -30.52
CA PHE A 198 -1.82 -8.03 -31.73
C PHE A 198 -1.44 -6.96 -32.77
N ASP A 199 -2.28 -5.94 -32.98
CA ASP A 199 -1.96 -4.81 -33.87
C ASP A 199 -0.66 -4.11 -33.43
N TYR A 200 -0.42 -3.94 -32.13
CA TYR A 200 0.83 -3.40 -31.61
C TYR A 200 2.03 -4.32 -31.87
N MET A 201 1.87 -5.64 -31.67
CA MET A 201 2.90 -6.64 -31.99
C MET A 201 3.21 -6.73 -33.49
N GLY A 202 2.32 -6.24 -34.35
CA GLY A 202 2.51 -6.22 -35.80
C GLY A 202 2.89 -4.87 -36.39
N ASN A 203 2.98 -3.82 -35.56
CA ASN A 203 3.24 -2.47 -36.05
C ASN A 203 4.74 -2.21 -36.22
N LYS A 204 5.17 -1.96 -37.48
CA LYS A 204 6.56 -1.65 -37.84
C LYS A 204 7.11 -0.36 -37.24
N ASP A 205 6.24 0.55 -36.78
CA ASP A 205 6.66 1.81 -36.14
C ASP A 205 7.19 1.57 -34.71
N THR A 206 7.10 0.33 -34.22
CA THR A 206 7.66 -0.07 -32.92
C THR A 206 9.10 -0.58 -33.07
N PRO A 207 9.99 -0.36 -32.08
CA PRO A 207 11.40 -0.78 -32.15
C PRO A 207 11.63 -2.30 -32.23
N PHE A 208 10.60 -3.12 -32.01
CA PHE A 208 10.70 -4.57 -31.87
C PHE A 208 10.24 -5.33 -33.12
N VAL A 209 9.56 -4.65 -34.05
CA VAL A 209 8.87 -5.29 -35.18
C VAL A 209 9.62 -5.02 -36.49
N PRO A 210 10.20 -6.05 -37.15
CA PRO A 210 11.06 -5.87 -38.31
C PRO A 210 10.33 -5.44 -39.59
N PHE A 211 9.06 -5.77 -39.74
CA PHE A 211 8.23 -5.44 -40.90
C PHE A 211 6.74 -5.45 -40.51
N GLN A 212 5.87 -4.83 -41.32
CA GLN A 212 4.47 -4.67 -40.96
C GLN A 212 3.73 -6.02 -41.01
N ILE A 213 3.03 -6.37 -39.93
CA ILE A 213 2.17 -7.55 -39.83
C ILE A 213 0.76 -7.09 -39.54
N ASN A 214 -0.14 -7.30 -40.48
CA ASN A 214 -1.55 -6.94 -40.34
C ASN A 214 -2.33 -8.16 -39.87
N TYR A 215 -2.71 -8.18 -38.59
CA TYR A 215 -3.53 -9.25 -38.04
C TYR A 215 -4.98 -9.14 -38.51
N LYS A 216 -5.43 -10.16 -39.25
CA LYS A 216 -6.82 -10.30 -39.71
C LYS A 216 -7.54 -11.29 -38.80
N ASN A 217 -8.38 -10.73 -37.92
CA ASN A 217 -9.24 -11.52 -37.05
C ASN A 217 -10.50 -11.96 -37.81
N THR A 218 -10.49 -13.19 -38.35
CA THR A 218 -11.54 -13.72 -39.23
C THR A 218 -11.75 -15.21 -39.03
N ASP A 219 -12.98 -15.67 -39.25
CA ASP A 219 -13.30 -17.10 -39.33
C ASP A 219 -12.85 -17.73 -40.67
N PRO A 220 -12.79 -19.07 -40.79
CA PRO A 220 -12.36 -19.73 -42.02
C PRO A 220 -13.17 -19.29 -43.23
N THR A 221 -12.46 -18.84 -44.28
CA THR A 221 -13.07 -18.46 -45.56
C THR A 221 -12.62 -19.46 -46.64
N ASN A 222 -13.30 -19.48 -47.79
CA ASN A 222 -12.94 -20.39 -48.90
C ASN A 222 -11.51 -20.17 -49.44
N ARG A 223 -10.84 -19.05 -49.10
CA ARG A 223 -9.51 -18.68 -49.61
C ARG A 223 -8.38 -18.85 -48.59
N TYR A 224 -8.64 -18.62 -47.30
CA TYR A 224 -7.64 -18.71 -46.24
C TYR A 224 -8.22 -19.50 -45.05
N ILE A 225 -7.38 -20.34 -44.46
CA ILE A 225 -7.67 -21.11 -43.25
C ILE A 225 -6.89 -20.44 -42.11
N PRO A 226 -7.52 -19.57 -41.29
CA PRO A 226 -6.87 -18.84 -40.22
C PRO A 226 -6.17 -19.78 -39.22
N ALA A 227 -5.03 -19.33 -38.69
CA ALA A 227 -4.32 -20.07 -37.65
C ALA A 227 -5.19 -20.19 -36.38
N ASN A 228 -5.30 -21.40 -35.85
CA ASN A 228 -6.04 -21.70 -34.63
C ASN A 228 -5.32 -22.76 -33.76
N PRO A 229 -4.07 -22.51 -33.31
CA PRO A 229 -3.39 -23.46 -32.44
C PRO A 229 -4.09 -23.53 -31.06
N PRO A 230 -3.94 -24.64 -30.32
CA PRO A 230 -4.67 -24.85 -29.07
C PRO A 230 -4.25 -23.85 -27.99
N VAL A 231 -5.21 -23.13 -27.42
CA VAL A 231 -5.00 -22.20 -26.31
C VAL A 231 -5.08 -22.94 -24.96
N THR A 232 -4.06 -22.75 -24.11
CA THR A 232 -4.13 -23.18 -22.71
C THR A 232 -4.60 -22.01 -21.84
N PRO A 233 -5.74 -22.11 -21.14
CA PRO A 233 -6.19 -21.04 -20.24
C PRO A 233 -5.23 -20.90 -19.05
N CYS A 234 -5.16 -19.70 -18.46
CA CYS A 234 -4.21 -19.44 -17.36
C CYS A 234 -4.50 -20.24 -16.07
N SER A 235 -5.73 -20.71 -15.89
CA SER A 235 -6.17 -21.59 -14.80
C SER A 235 -5.76 -23.06 -14.95
N ARG A 236 -5.14 -23.44 -16.08
CA ARG A 236 -4.67 -24.81 -16.34
C ARG A 236 -3.15 -24.83 -16.55
N GLY A 237 -2.48 -25.81 -15.93
CA GLY A 237 -1.07 -26.10 -16.19
C GLY A 237 -0.82 -26.61 -17.61
N LEU A 238 0.42 -26.51 -18.11
CA LEU A 238 0.76 -26.99 -19.45
C LEU A 238 0.97 -28.51 -19.46
N ASP A 239 1.64 -29.03 -18.44
CA ASP A 239 1.99 -30.44 -18.25
C ASP A 239 2.09 -30.78 -16.75
N GLU A 240 2.38 -32.04 -16.41
CA GLU A 240 2.48 -32.51 -15.02
C GLU A 240 3.55 -31.76 -14.20
N ASN A 241 4.60 -31.25 -14.86
CA ASN A 241 5.69 -30.52 -14.21
C ASN A 241 5.48 -29.00 -14.20
N THR A 242 4.50 -28.47 -14.94
CA THR A 242 4.25 -27.03 -15.05
C THR A 242 2.83 -26.68 -14.58
N PRO A 243 2.70 -26.14 -13.35
CA PRO A 243 1.39 -25.84 -12.77
C PRO A 243 0.69 -24.68 -13.48
N ALA A 244 -0.59 -24.49 -13.16
CA ALA A 244 -1.37 -23.33 -13.58
C ALA A 244 -0.75 -22.01 -13.09
N CYS A 245 -1.09 -20.91 -13.74
CA CYS A 245 -0.59 -19.59 -13.37
C CYS A 245 -1.10 -19.16 -11.99
N SER A 246 -0.28 -18.38 -11.27
CA SER A 246 -0.63 -17.88 -9.94
C SER A 246 -1.88 -16.99 -9.99
N CYS A 247 -2.65 -16.94 -8.90
CA CYS A 247 -3.82 -16.08 -8.75
C CYS A 247 -3.50 -14.58 -8.97
N VAL A 248 -2.27 -14.15 -8.65
CA VAL A 248 -1.81 -12.76 -8.87
C VAL A 248 -1.68 -12.44 -10.36
N ASP A 249 -1.29 -13.43 -11.17
CA ASP A 249 -1.08 -13.28 -12.60
C ASP A 249 -2.30 -13.76 -13.43
N CYS A 250 -3.29 -14.38 -12.78
CA CYS A 250 -4.50 -14.94 -13.38
C CYS A 250 -5.62 -15.08 -12.33
N GLU A 251 -6.62 -14.20 -12.38
CA GLU A 251 -7.76 -14.19 -11.47
C GLU A 251 -8.60 -15.47 -11.55
N SER A 252 -8.67 -16.10 -12.75
CA SER A 252 -9.39 -17.36 -12.92
C SER A 252 -8.76 -18.55 -12.19
N SER A 253 -7.52 -18.41 -11.71
CA SER A 253 -6.85 -19.39 -10.83
C SER A 253 -7.14 -19.17 -9.35
N CYS A 254 -7.80 -18.07 -8.97
CA CYS A 254 -7.96 -17.70 -7.57
C CYS A 254 -8.99 -18.59 -6.85
N PRO A 255 -8.67 -19.06 -5.63
CA PRO A 255 -9.69 -19.62 -4.75
C PRO A 255 -10.66 -18.50 -4.32
N ALA A 256 -11.89 -18.88 -3.97
CA ALA A 256 -12.82 -17.94 -3.37
C ALA A 256 -12.22 -17.32 -2.09
N PRO A 257 -12.31 -15.99 -1.90
CA PRO A 257 -11.75 -15.34 -0.73
C PRO A 257 -12.38 -15.88 0.55
N GLN A 258 -11.56 -16.10 1.58
CA GLN A 258 -12.08 -16.46 2.90
C GLN A 258 -12.91 -15.29 3.47
N PRO A 259 -13.98 -15.55 4.23
CA PRO A 259 -14.75 -14.49 4.86
C PRO A 259 -13.86 -13.67 5.79
N VAL A 260 -13.97 -12.34 5.71
CA VAL A 260 -13.21 -11.41 6.55
C VAL A 260 -13.44 -11.76 8.02
N PRO A 261 -12.40 -11.86 8.87
CA PRO A 261 -12.59 -12.10 10.29
C PRO A 261 -13.46 -10.99 10.89
N PRO A 262 -14.35 -11.32 11.84
CA PRO A 262 -15.18 -10.32 12.48
C PRO A 262 -14.29 -9.28 13.19
N PRO A 263 -14.73 -8.01 13.28
CA PRO A 263 -14.00 -6.99 14.02
C PRO A 263 -13.80 -7.43 15.48
N PRO A 264 -12.71 -6.98 16.16
CA PRO A 264 -12.50 -7.31 17.55
C PRO A 264 -13.72 -6.92 18.37
N GLY A 265 -14.24 -7.89 19.14
CA GLY A 265 -15.42 -7.67 19.97
C GLY A 265 -15.16 -6.59 21.03
N PRO A 266 -16.23 -6.05 21.64
CA PRO A 266 -16.07 -5.10 22.73
C PRO A 266 -15.28 -5.73 23.88
N PHE A 267 -14.61 -4.90 24.69
CA PHE A 267 -13.83 -5.35 25.85
C PHE A 267 -14.73 -6.15 26.80
N LYS A 268 -14.46 -7.46 26.92
CA LYS A 268 -15.23 -8.38 27.76
C LYS A 268 -14.33 -9.07 28.77
N ILE A 269 -14.79 -9.14 30.02
CA ILE A 269 -14.18 -9.94 31.08
C ILE A 269 -15.17 -11.06 31.40
N MET A 270 -14.73 -12.33 31.29
CA MET A 270 -15.58 -13.52 31.51
C MET A 270 -16.91 -13.49 30.73
N GLY A 271 -16.93 -12.93 29.53
CA GLY A 271 -18.12 -12.85 28.67
C GLY A 271 -19.09 -11.70 28.97
N CYS A 272 -18.90 -10.96 30.07
CA CYS A 272 -19.64 -9.74 30.39
C CYS A 272 -18.88 -8.50 29.89
N ASP A 273 -19.57 -7.35 29.76
CA ASP A 273 -18.92 -6.07 29.49
C ASP A 273 -17.85 -5.80 30.56
N GLY A 274 -16.59 -5.65 30.12
CA GLY A 274 -15.47 -5.47 31.03
C GLY A 274 -15.59 -4.20 31.87
N TYR A 275 -16.23 -3.14 31.34
CA TYR A 275 -16.51 -1.94 32.13
C TYR A 275 -17.51 -2.22 33.26
N ALA A 276 -18.56 -3.00 32.97
CA ALA A 276 -19.55 -3.38 33.98
C ALA A 276 -18.93 -4.22 35.10
N VAL A 277 -18.05 -5.18 34.76
CA VAL A 277 -17.33 -6.00 35.75
C VAL A 277 -16.41 -5.14 36.61
N ILE A 278 -15.65 -4.24 36.00
CA ILE A 278 -14.75 -3.32 36.74
C ILE A 278 -15.56 -2.43 37.68
N MET A 279 -16.64 -1.82 37.19
CA MET A 279 -17.49 -0.94 38.01
C MET A 279 -18.18 -1.70 39.14
N LEU A 280 -18.59 -2.95 38.92
CA LEU A 280 -19.14 -3.81 39.96
C LEU A 280 -18.09 -4.11 41.05
N CYS A 281 -16.86 -4.47 40.65
CA CYS A 281 -15.77 -4.70 41.61
C CYS A 281 -15.48 -3.44 42.44
N VAL A 282 -15.39 -2.27 41.79
CA VAL A 282 -15.21 -0.98 42.47
C VAL A 282 -16.35 -0.71 43.45
N PHE A 283 -17.59 -0.97 43.04
CA PHE A 283 -18.78 -0.79 43.89
C PHE A 283 -18.79 -1.74 45.09
N LEU A 284 -18.45 -3.03 44.89
CA LEU A 284 -18.41 -4.02 45.97
C LEU A 284 -17.29 -3.74 46.97
N ILE A 285 -16.11 -3.34 46.51
CA ILE A 285 -15.00 -2.94 47.38
C ILE A 285 -15.37 -1.67 48.15
N GLY A 286 -15.89 -0.65 47.46
CA GLY A 286 -16.31 0.61 48.09
C GLY A 286 -17.44 0.41 49.10
N SER A 287 -18.45 -0.37 48.76
CA SER A 287 -19.55 -0.72 49.66
C SER A 287 -19.09 -1.61 50.80
N GLY A 288 -18.20 -2.56 50.55
CA GLY A 288 -17.61 -3.41 51.59
C GLY A 288 -16.81 -2.60 52.59
N LEU A 289 -15.99 -1.63 52.14
CA LEU A 289 -15.30 -0.68 53.01
C LEU A 289 -16.27 0.21 53.78
N PHE A 290 -17.32 0.71 53.12
CA PHE A 290 -18.35 1.52 53.75
C PHE A 290 -19.12 0.74 54.83
N LEU A 291 -19.55 -0.48 54.51
CA LEU A 291 -20.24 -1.36 55.45
C LEU A 291 -19.30 -1.84 56.55
N PHE A 292 -18.02 -2.10 56.27
CA PHE A 292 -17.02 -2.37 57.29
C PHE A 292 -16.86 -1.18 58.23
N ALA A 293 -16.78 0.04 57.71
CA ALA A 293 -16.79 1.24 58.53
C ALA A 293 -18.10 1.35 59.33
N VAL A 294 -19.26 1.09 58.74
CA VAL A 294 -20.55 1.20 59.42
C VAL A 294 -20.82 0.08 60.42
N PHE A 295 -20.28 -1.14 60.25
CA PHE A 295 -20.58 -2.33 61.06
C PHE A 295 -19.44 -2.81 61.97
N VAL A 296 -18.19 -2.39 61.73
CA VAL A 296 -17.07 -2.61 62.67
C VAL A 296 -16.91 -1.41 63.62
N VAL A 297 -17.31 -0.21 63.21
CA VAL A 297 -17.32 0.97 64.10
C VAL A 297 -18.47 1.00 65.14
N PRO A 298 -19.60 0.27 65.05
CA PRO A 298 -20.63 0.23 66.09
C PRO A 298 -20.52 -1.03 66.98
N HIS A 299 -19.32 -1.55 67.19
CA HIS A 299 -19.05 -2.40 68.36
C HIS A 299 -17.86 -1.91 69.21
N ALA A 300 -17.49 -0.63 69.06
CA ALA A 300 -16.96 0.16 70.16
C ALA A 300 -18.05 1.16 70.53
N SER A 301 -18.66 0.97 71.69
CA SER A 301 -19.78 1.76 72.23
C SER A 301 -19.41 3.25 72.47
N ALA A 302 -19.23 4.02 71.41
CA ALA A 302 -18.98 5.47 71.45
C ALA A 302 -19.28 6.19 70.11
N MET A 303 -20.21 5.68 69.29
CA MET A 303 -20.54 6.25 67.96
C MET A 303 -22.05 6.37 67.70
N ALA A 304 -22.88 6.36 68.74
CA ALA A 304 -24.33 6.60 68.62
C ALA A 304 -24.71 8.10 68.66
N ASP A 305 -23.77 9.00 68.97
CA ASP A 305 -24.03 10.45 69.10
C ASP A 305 -23.69 11.27 67.85
N LEU A 306 -23.01 10.70 66.85
CA LEU A 306 -22.61 11.45 65.65
C LEU A 306 -23.70 11.45 64.54
N MET A 307 -24.70 10.58 64.61
CA MET A 307 -25.79 10.48 63.61
C MET A 307 -27.15 10.95 64.13
N ARG A 308 -27.28 11.29 65.42
CA ARG A 308 -28.40 12.07 65.95
C ARG A 308 -27.92 13.49 66.21
N GLY A 309 -27.96 14.29 65.15
CA GLY A 309 -27.65 15.71 65.21
C GLY A 309 -28.40 16.42 66.34
N ARG A 310 -27.71 16.64 67.46
CA ARG A 310 -28.13 17.52 68.55
C ARG A 310 -27.18 18.72 68.67
N GLY A 311 -26.75 19.25 67.52
CA GLY A 311 -25.97 20.49 67.42
C GLY A 311 -26.57 21.53 66.46
N THR A 312 -27.75 21.27 65.89
CA THR A 312 -28.34 22.13 64.84
C THR A 312 -29.30 23.20 65.38
N ASP A 313 -29.63 23.17 66.67
CA ASP A 313 -30.56 24.13 67.30
C ASP A 313 -29.84 25.36 67.90
N GLU A 314 -28.62 25.22 68.41
CA GLU A 314 -27.86 26.37 68.94
C GLU A 314 -27.27 27.26 67.82
N VAL A 315 -26.89 26.67 66.69
CA VAL A 315 -26.36 27.43 65.53
C VAL A 315 -27.47 28.24 64.84
N ARG A 316 -28.73 27.76 64.82
CA ARG A 316 -29.88 28.53 64.30
C ARG A 316 -30.23 29.73 65.19
N ALA A 317 -30.07 29.62 66.51
CA ALA A 317 -30.32 30.72 67.44
C ALA A 317 -29.25 31.82 67.40
N ALA A 318 -28.00 31.46 67.07
CA ALA A 318 -26.90 32.41 66.89
C ALA A 318 -26.95 33.13 65.53
N VAL A 319 -27.35 32.44 64.45
CA VAL A 319 -27.49 33.04 63.11
C VAL A 319 -28.76 33.89 62.99
N GLY A 320 -29.86 33.50 63.65
CA GLY A 320 -31.12 34.27 63.68
C GLY A 320 -31.00 35.63 64.38
N ARG A 321 -30.05 35.78 65.33
CA ARG A 321 -29.78 37.06 66.00
C ARG A 321 -28.87 38.01 65.19
N ARG A 322 -28.18 37.52 64.15
CA ARG A 322 -27.33 38.35 63.26
C ARG A 322 -28.03 38.83 61.98
N LEU A 323 -29.28 38.42 61.74
CA LEU A 323 -30.06 38.81 60.54
C LEU A 323 -31.14 39.88 60.80
N ALA A 324 -31.35 40.31 62.04
CA ALA A 324 -32.25 41.42 62.39
C ALA A 324 -31.42 42.67 62.73
N GLY A 325 -30.80 43.26 61.72
CA GLY A 325 -29.95 44.44 61.88
C GLY A 325 -29.45 44.99 60.55
N VAL A 326 -30.32 45.08 59.55
CA VAL A 326 -30.07 45.86 58.33
C VAL A 326 -31.10 46.97 58.28
N ASP A 327 -30.65 48.19 58.54
CA ASP A 327 -31.35 49.39 58.10
C ASP A 327 -30.33 50.34 57.44
N ARG A 328 -30.69 50.78 56.23
CA ARG A 328 -30.09 51.82 55.35
C ARG A 328 -28.95 51.46 54.37
N SER A 329 -29.38 51.23 53.12
CA SER A 329 -28.74 51.63 51.84
C SER A 329 -28.67 53.17 51.69
N PRO A 330 -27.93 53.79 50.71
CA PRO A 330 -27.66 53.27 49.35
C PRO A 330 -26.29 53.59 48.68
N HIS A 331 -26.06 52.91 47.54
CA HIS A 331 -25.66 53.46 46.22
C HIS A 331 -24.27 53.10 45.63
N ASN A 332 -24.32 52.48 44.42
CA ASN A 332 -23.44 52.61 43.23
C ASN A 332 -22.00 52.04 43.34
N THR A 333 -21.41 51.31 42.38
CA THR A 333 -21.54 51.17 40.91
C THR A 333 -20.73 49.95 40.39
N LEU A 334 -21.22 49.30 39.32
CA LEU A 334 -20.55 48.70 38.14
C LEU A 334 -19.22 47.93 38.31
N GLY A 335 -19.20 46.61 38.04
CA GLY A 335 -18.76 45.99 36.76
C GLY A 335 -17.42 45.26 37.00
N ASP A 336 -17.06 44.09 36.49
CA ASP A 336 -17.54 43.22 35.42
C ASP A 336 -17.21 41.76 35.78
N ASN A 337 -17.93 40.86 35.11
CA ASN A 337 -17.67 39.43 35.03
C ASN A 337 -16.27 39.12 34.46
N GLU A 338 -15.72 37.94 34.77
CA GLU A 338 -15.37 36.90 33.79
C GLU A 338 -14.93 35.61 34.52
N ASP A 339 -15.67 34.53 34.22
CA ASP A 339 -15.38 33.15 34.59
C ASP A 339 -14.39 32.53 33.59
N SER A 340 -13.42 31.75 34.08
CA SER A 340 -12.97 30.52 33.40
C SER A 340 -12.36 29.53 34.40
N PRO A 341 -12.63 28.21 34.26
CA PRO A 341 -12.54 27.27 35.36
C PRO A 341 -11.32 26.35 35.20
N LEU A 342 -10.14 26.75 35.66
CA LEU A 342 -9.01 25.83 35.83
C LEU A 342 -8.03 26.42 36.87
N GLN A 343 -8.31 26.19 38.15
CA GLN A 343 -7.33 26.07 39.24
C GLN A 343 -8.06 25.88 40.58
N GLN A 344 -8.35 24.63 40.92
CA GLN A 344 -8.70 24.25 42.29
C GLN A 344 -7.63 23.32 42.85
N SER A 345 -6.43 23.89 43.02
CA SER A 345 -5.48 23.45 44.04
C SER A 345 -5.45 24.51 45.16
N LYS A 346 -6.60 24.72 45.83
CA LYS A 346 -6.59 25.39 47.14
C LYS A 346 -6.05 24.40 48.17
N ARG A 347 -4.73 24.38 48.19
CA ARG A 347 -3.90 23.98 49.33
C ARG A 347 -4.41 24.74 50.55
N SER A 348 -4.75 23.97 51.58
CA SER A 348 -5.08 24.43 52.93
C SER A 348 -3.96 25.32 53.49
N SER A 349 -4.22 26.61 53.64
CA SER A 349 -3.48 27.50 54.54
C SER A 349 -4.42 27.89 55.67
N VAL A 350 -4.25 27.21 56.80
CA VAL A 350 -4.75 27.66 58.11
C VAL A 350 -3.95 28.90 58.46
N THR A 351 -4.56 30.08 58.33
CA THR A 351 -4.05 31.30 58.94
C THR A 351 -4.53 31.31 60.38
N SER A 352 -3.59 31.15 61.30
CA SER A 352 -3.79 31.45 62.71
C SER A 352 -3.84 32.98 62.87
N ASP A 353 -5.04 33.54 63.04
CA ASP A 353 -5.15 34.89 63.59
C ASP A 353 -5.09 34.80 65.11
N SER A 354 -4.01 35.37 65.62
CA SER A 354 -3.76 35.61 67.02
C SER A 354 -4.50 36.88 67.44
N GLU A 355 -5.62 36.74 68.14
CA GLU A 355 -6.12 37.79 69.02
C GLU A 355 -6.31 37.21 70.42
N HIS A 356 -5.51 37.75 71.35
CA HIS A 356 -5.71 37.66 72.78
C HIS A 356 -7.08 38.27 73.13
N GLU A 357 -7.98 37.49 73.71
CA GLU A 357 -8.77 37.95 74.85
C GLU A 357 -8.82 36.86 75.92
N MET A 358 -8.33 37.25 77.10
CA MET A 358 -8.30 36.51 78.34
C MET A 358 -9.67 36.68 79.00
N ASP A 359 -10.58 35.72 78.82
CA ASP A 359 -11.83 35.69 79.58
C ASP A 359 -11.80 34.64 80.68
N THR A 360 -11.71 35.18 81.89
CA THR A 360 -11.86 34.46 83.15
C THR A 360 -13.35 34.25 83.39
N HIS A 361 -13.88 33.08 83.02
CA HIS A 361 -15.18 32.65 83.51
C HIS A 361 -15.07 31.32 84.26
N THR A 362 -14.99 31.48 85.57
CA THR A 362 -15.43 30.55 86.60
C THR A 362 -16.71 29.82 86.20
N ILE A 363 -16.61 28.51 85.95
CA ILE A 363 -17.75 27.60 86.01
C ILE A 363 -17.54 26.70 87.22
N SER A 364 -18.35 26.96 88.23
CA SER A 364 -18.60 26.12 89.38
C SER A 364 -18.92 24.69 88.93
N LYS A 365 -18.06 23.75 89.34
CA LYS A 365 -18.35 22.30 89.38
C LYS A 365 -19.65 22.08 90.17
N MET A 366 -20.69 21.55 89.51
CA MET A 366 -21.69 20.71 90.18
C MET A 366 -21.33 19.23 89.96
N PRO A 367 -21.53 18.35 90.96
CA PRO A 367 -21.06 16.98 90.90
C PRO A 367 -22.13 16.06 90.29
N GLY A 368 -21.69 15.15 89.43
CA GLY A 368 -22.53 14.08 88.90
C GLY A 368 -22.78 14.22 87.41
N ASP A 369 -21.78 13.88 86.61
CA ASP A 369 -22.07 13.25 85.33
C ASP A 369 -21.04 12.16 85.05
N PHE A 370 -21.53 11.06 84.48
CA PHE A 370 -20.81 9.81 84.30
C PHE A 370 -19.60 10.00 83.37
N ASP A 371 -18.45 9.46 83.75
CA ASP A 371 -17.27 9.36 82.88
C ASP A 371 -17.63 8.57 81.61
N ILE A 372 -17.83 9.26 80.49
CA ILE A 372 -17.89 8.63 79.18
C ILE A 372 -16.48 8.12 78.87
N SER A 373 -16.32 6.80 78.92
CA SER A 373 -15.06 6.13 78.61
C SER A 373 -14.65 6.46 77.18
N SER A 374 -13.58 7.27 77.03
CA SER A 374 -13.06 7.67 75.73
C SER A 374 -12.71 6.45 74.87
N SER A 375 -13.17 6.46 73.62
CA SER A 375 -13.01 5.36 72.66
C SER A 375 -11.53 5.05 72.42
N PHE A 376 -11.18 3.81 72.09
CA PHE A 376 -9.79 3.41 71.82
C PHE A 376 -9.14 4.27 70.72
N ILE A 377 -9.92 4.68 69.71
CA ILE A 377 -9.50 5.59 68.63
C ILE A 377 -9.33 7.03 69.13
N GLU A 378 -10.16 7.46 70.07
CA GLU A 378 -10.11 8.80 70.66
C GLU A 378 -8.93 8.93 71.64
N LYS A 379 -8.60 7.85 72.36
CA LYS A 379 -7.37 7.72 73.16
C LYS A 379 -6.13 7.62 72.28
N LEU A 380 -6.19 6.88 71.16
CA LEU A 380 -5.08 6.83 70.20
C LEU A 380 -4.86 8.21 69.57
N GLY A 381 -5.94 8.87 69.13
CA GLY A 381 -5.95 10.21 68.57
C GLY A 381 -5.42 11.24 69.56
N ALA A 382 -5.95 11.31 70.77
CA ALA A 382 -5.48 12.23 71.81
C ALA A 382 -4.00 11.98 72.20
N ASN A 383 -3.56 10.73 72.24
CA ASN A 383 -2.17 10.39 72.53
C ASN A 383 -1.24 10.70 71.34
N THR A 384 -1.70 10.47 70.10
CA THR A 384 -0.99 10.87 68.88
C THR A 384 -0.92 12.38 68.75
N ASP A 385 -2.00 13.11 69.05
CA ASP A 385 -2.05 14.57 69.05
C ASP A 385 -1.13 15.14 70.13
N SER A 386 -1.19 14.62 71.36
CA SER A 386 -0.28 15.02 72.44
C SER A 386 1.19 14.73 72.09
N PHE A 387 1.45 13.59 71.45
CA PHE A 387 2.78 13.21 70.99
C PHE A 387 3.29 14.12 69.87
N LEU A 388 2.48 14.36 68.84
CA LEU A 388 2.80 15.27 67.74
C LEU A 388 2.97 16.70 68.23
N GLN A 389 2.12 17.17 69.14
CA GLN A 389 2.23 18.46 69.79
C GLN A 389 3.55 18.56 70.55
N SER A 390 3.86 17.63 71.45
CA SER A 390 5.11 17.67 72.21
C SER A 390 6.34 17.57 71.30
N PHE A 391 6.26 16.77 70.24
CA PHE A 391 7.33 16.60 69.27
C PHE A 391 7.57 17.87 68.44
N PHE A 392 6.52 18.43 67.83
CA PHE A 392 6.64 19.63 67.01
C PHE A 392 6.88 20.89 67.85
N GLU A 393 6.40 20.94 69.09
CA GLU A 393 6.73 22.01 70.04
C GLU A 393 8.21 21.97 70.40
N LYS A 394 8.76 20.79 70.74
CA LYS A 394 10.21 20.63 70.99
C LYS A 394 11.05 20.91 69.75
N TRP A 395 10.63 20.42 68.58
CA TRP A 395 11.32 20.65 67.31
C TRP A 395 11.27 22.11 66.87
N GLY A 396 10.10 22.73 66.97
CA GLY A 396 9.89 24.15 66.68
C GLY A 396 10.68 25.04 67.64
N THR A 397 10.68 24.72 68.94
CA THR A 397 11.50 25.42 69.94
C THR A 397 12.99 25.28 69.61
N PHE A 398 13.46 24.10 69.20
CA PHE A 398 14.85 23.90 68.76
C PHE A 398 15.19 24.76 67.52
N CYS A 399 14.30 24.80 66.53
CA CYS A 399 14.47 25.65 65.35
C CYS A 399 14.47 27.15 65.69
N ALA A 400 13.61 27.58 66.63
CA ALA A 400 13.49 28.97 67.07
C ALA A 400 14.68 29.43 67.95
N MET A 401 15.27 28.52 68.75
CA MET A 401 16.44 28.82 69.58
C MET A 401 17.73 28.97 68.75
N LYS A 402 17.84 28.33 67.58
CA LYS A 402 19.04 28.36 66.72
C LYS A 402 18.71 28.66 65.24
N PRO A 403 18.11 29.82 64.92
CA PRO A 403 17.59 30.11 63.58
C PRO A 403 18.71 30.15 62.52
N TRP A 404 19.86 30.75 62.83
CA TRP A 404 21.00 30.85 61.90
C TRP A 404 21.60 29.48 61.54
N LEU A 405 21.67 28.55 62.49
CA LEU A 405 22.18 27.20 62.25
C LEU A 405 21.21 26.42 61.34
N VAL A 406 19.91 26.51 61.59
CA VAL A 406 18.87 25.82 60.81
C VAL A 406 18.79 26.39 59.40
N LEU A 407 18.85 27.72 59.23
CA LEU A 407 18.88 28.36 57.92
C LEU A 407 20.14 28.02 57.13
N PHE A 408 21.30 27.96 57.79
CA PHE A 408 22.55 27.57 57.15
C PHE A 408 22.50 26.11 56.66
N VAL A 409 22.11 25.18 57.53
CA VAL A 409 21.99 23.75 57.17
C VAL A 409 20.93 23.56 56.08
N GLY A 410 19.77 24.20 56.20
CA GLY A 410 18.72 24.17 55.18
C GLY A 410 19.18 24.74 53.84
N GLY A 411 19.90 25.87 53.86
CA GLY A 411 20.52 26.46 52.67
C GLY A 411 21.55 25.52 52.03
N CYS A 412 22.42 24.89 52.82
CA CYS A 412 23.35 23.89 52.34
C CYS A 412 22.64 22.70 51.69
N VAL A 413 21.54 22.21 52.26
CA VAL A 413 20.73 21.11 51.69
C VAL A 413 20.08 21.53 50.37
N VAL A 414 19.48 22.73 50.31
CA VAL A 414 18.87 23.25 49.06
C VAL A 414 19.91 23.43 47.97
N VAL A 415 21.09 23.97 48.28
CA VAL A 415 22.19 24.13 47.31
C VAL A 415 22.73 22.77 46.87
N ALA A 416 22.90 21.81 47.79
CA ALA A 416 23.36 20.47 47.47
C ALA A 416 22.38 19.70 46.56
N LEU A 417 21.07 19.76 46.85
CA LEU A 417 20.03 19.17 46.00
C LEU A 417 19.88 19.93 44.67
N GLY A 418 19.97 21.26 44.71
CA GLY A 418 19.90 22.13 43.52
C GLY A 418 21.06 21.94 42.56
N HIS A 419 22.24 21.51 43.04
CA HIS A 419 23.39 21.19 42.18
C HIS A 419 23.07 20.14 41.11
N GLY A 420 22.10 19.25 41.37
CA GLY A 420 21.63 18.23 40.43
C GLY A 420 21.09 18.76 39.10
N ILE A 421 20.62 20.03 39.07
CA ILE A 421 20.05 20.62 37.86
C ILE A 421 21.06 20.73 36.71
N LYS A 422 22.37 20.80 37.02
CA LYS A 422 23.44 20.82 36.00
C LYS A 422 23.56 19.52 35.21
N TYR A 423 23.03 18.42 35.75
CA TYR A 423 23.07 17.09 35.11
C TYR A 423 21.73 16.72 34.46
N LEU A 424 20.80 17.66 34.36
CA LEU A 424 19.50 17.43 33.75
C LEU A 424 19.66 17.24 32.23
N LYS A 425 19.36 16.03 31.75
CA LYS A 425 19.31 15.69 30.32
C LYS A 425 17.86 15.65 29.86
N VAL A 426 17.47 16.55 28.95
CA VAL A 426 16.14 16.57 28.34
C VAL A 426 16.13 15.68 27.10
N THR A 427 15.29 14.65 27.10
CA THR A 427 15.00 13.87 25.89
C THR A 427 13.96 14.61 25.04
N THR A 428 14.33 14.97 23.82
CA THR A 428 13.45 15.67 22.85
C THR A 428 12.96 14.77 21.72
N ASP A 429 13.56 13.59 21.55
CA ASP A 429 13.14 12.64 20.53
C ASP A 429 11.76 12.05 20.89
N PRO A 430 10.72 12.31 20.08
CA PRO A 430 9.38 11.76 20.35
C PRO A 430 9.40 10.23 20.38
N VAL A 431 10.29 9.59 19.62
CA VAL A 431 10.33 8.13 19.55
C VAL A 431 10.88 7.55 20.86
N GLU A 432 11.77 8.23 21.56
CA GLU A 432 12.20 7.87 22.93
C GLU A 432 11.14 8.17 23.99
N LEU A 433 10.34 9.22 23.79
CA LEU A 433 9.27 9.61 24.72
C LEU A 433 8.07 8.64 24.66
N TRP A 434 7.68 8.20 23.46
CA TRP A 434 6.42 7.48 23.24
C TRP A 434 6.56 5.96 23.10
N ALA A 435 7.78 5.45 22.95
CA ALA A 435 8.01 4.01 22.79
C ALA A 435 9.07 3.49 23.76
N SER A 436 8.69 2.51 24.56
CA SER A 436 9.59 1.83 25.49
C SER A 436 10.74 1.14 24.73
N PRO A 437 11.98 1.21 25.24
CA PRO A 437 13.14 0.60 24.60
C PRO A 437 13.00 -0.92 24.40
N ASN A 438 12.26 -1.59 25.28
CA ASN A 438 12.03 -3.05 25.23
C ASN A 438 10.70 -3.43 24.57
N SER A 439 9.99 -2.47 23.97
CA SER A 439 8.77 -2.76 23.23
C SER A 439 9.11 -3.54 21.95
N ARG A 440 8.22 -4.46 21.56
CA ARG A 440 8.36 -5.24 20.32
C ARG A 440 8.60 -4.34 19.11
N SER A 441 7.81 -3.27 18.97
CA SER A 441 7.93 -2.31 17.86
C SER A 441 9.30 -1.63 17.81
N ARG A 442 9.91 -1.34 18.97
CA ARG A 442 11.26 -0.78 19.03
C ARG A 442 12.32 -1.78 18.58
N ILE A 443 12.24 -3.02 19.07
CA ILE A 443 13.17 -4.09 18.69
C ILE A 443 13.10 -4.39 17.18
N GLU A 444 11.89 -4.48 16.63
CA GLU A 444 11.69 -4.70 15.18
C GLU A 444 12.24 -3.54 14.34
N ARG A 445 12.05 -2.29 14.80
CA ARG A 445 12.62 -1.12 14.14
C ARG A 445 14.16 -1.13 14.20
N ASP A 446 14.74 -1.36 15.37
CA ASP A 446 16.19 -1.35 15.54
C ASP A 446 16.85 -2.51 14.75
N TYR A 447 16.15 -3.65 14.63
CA TYR A 447 16.54 -4.72 13.71
C TYR A 447 16.49 -4.27 12.24
N TYR A 448 15.43 -3.58 11.81
CA TYR A 448 15.33 -3.06 10.44
C TYR A 448 16.44 -2.05 10.13
N ASP A 449 16.63 -1.05 10.99
CA ASP A 449 17.58 0.04 10.79
C ASP A 449 19.04 -0.46 10.72
N SER A 450 19.36 -1.56 11.42
CA SER A 450 20.69 -2.18 11.38
C SER A 450 20.96 -3.02 10.12
N HIS A 451 19.92 -3.50 9.42
CA HIS A 451 20.07 -4.34 8.22
C HIS A 451 19.84 -3.56 6.91
N PHE A 452 18.97 -2.55 6.92
CA PHE A 452 18.51 -1.85 5.72
C PHE A 452 18.79 -0.34 5.73
N GLU A 453 19.55 0.15 6.70
CA GLU A 453 19.68 1.57 7.05
C GLU A 453 18.36 2.17 7.58
N PRO A 454 18.42 3.30 8.29
CA PRO A 454 17.21 3.97 8.76
C PRO A 454 16.29 4.37 7.60
N PHE A 455 14.99 4.31 7.85
CA PHE A 455 13.99 4.73 6.87
C PHE A 455 14.25 6.19 6.42
N TYR A 456 14.16 6.44 5.12
CA TYR A 456 14.42 7.76 4.54
C TYR A 456 13.45 8.82 5.07
N ARG A 457 13.92 10.07 5.15
CA ARG A 457 13.09 11.21 5.52
C ARG A 457 12.28 11.70 4.32
N ASN A 458 10.98 11.94 4.52
CA ASN A 458 10.06 12.42 3.49
C ASN A 458 9.69 13.88 3.78
N GLU A 459 9.98 14.77 2.83
CA GLU A 459 9.53 16.17 2.83
C GLU A 459 8.46 16.33 1.72
N GLN A 460 7.19 16.41 2.11
CA GLN A 460 6.06 16.42 1.18
C GLN A 460 5.44 17.81 1.04
N ILE A 461 5.19 18.24 -0.20
CA ILE A 461 4.49 19.48 -0.53
C ILE A 461 3.21 19.13 -1.29
N ILE A 462 2.06 19.59 -0.81
CA ILE A 462 0.75 19.42 -1.45
C ILE A 462 0.32 20.78 -1.99
N ILE A 463 0.25 20.92 -3.32
CA ILE A 463 -0.08 22.17 -4.00
C ILE A 463 -1.43 22.02 -4.71
N THR A 464 -2.30 23.01 -4.56
CA THR A 464 -3.59 23.06 -5.23
C THR A 464 -3.71 24.36 -6.01
N SER A 465 -4.44 24.34 -7.13
CA SER A 465 -4.73 25.53 -7.93
C SER A 465 -6.01 26.22 -7.44
N ILE A 466 -5.98 27.55 -7.28
CA ILE A 466 -7.15 28.35 -6.92
C ILE A 466 -7.50 29.25 -8.12
N GLY A 467 -8.78 29.28 -8.51
CA GLY A 467 -9.27 30.20 -9.55
C GLY A 467 -8.90 29.85 -10.99
N LEU A 468 -8.34 28.67 -11.25
CA LEU A 468 -8.09 28.18 -12.61
C LEU A 468 -9.24 27.29 -13.11
N PRO A 469 -9.63 27.39 -14.39
CA PRO A 469 -10.67 26.54 -14.98
C PRO A 469 -10.15 25.12 -15.25
N THR A 470 -11.08 24.17 -15.40
CA THR A 470 -10.80 22.83 -15.90
C THR A 470 -10.37 22.88 -17.36
N ILE A 471 -9.55 21.92 -17.78
CA ILE A 471 -8.98 21.87 -19.14
C ILE A 471 -9.59 20.72 -19.89
N THR A 472 -10.19 21.02 -21.04
CA THR A 472 -10.71 20.01 -21.95
C THR A 472 -9.68 19.72 -23.02
N HIS A 473 -9.26 18.45 -23.15
CA HIS A 473 -8.36 18.01 -24.21
C HIS A 473 -9.11 17.05 -25.14
N ASN A 474 -9.14 17.37 -26.43
CA ASN A 474 -9.78 16.51 -27.41
C ASN A 474 -8.82 15.38 -27.82
N THR A 475 -9.18 14.15 -27.53
CA THR A 475 -8.41 12.96 -27.93
C THR A 475 -9.14 12.20 -29.02
N SER A 476 -8.44 11.28 -29.70
CA SER A 476 -9.04 10.36 -30.68
C SER A 476 -10.20 9.51 -30.12
N ASN A 477 -10.39 9.48 -28.80
CA ASN A 477 -11.44 8.76 -28.11
C ASN A 477 -12.49 9.68 -27.44
N GLY A 478 -12.46 10.99 -27.73
CA GLY A 478 -13.40 11.98 -27.19
C GLY A 478 -12.74 13.09 -26.37
N VAL A 479 -13.57 14.03 -25.89
CA VAL A 479 -13.15 15.14 -25.03
C VAL A 479 -12.91 14.60 -23.62
N ILE A 480 -11.68 14.74 -23.12
CA ILE A 480 -11.31 14.39 -21.75
C ILE A 480 -11.16 15.69 -20.96
N GLU A 481 -11.79 15.75 -19.78
CA GLU A 481 -11.64 16.88 -18.86
C GLU A 481 -10.57 16.58 -17.82
N PHE A 482 -9.62 17.50 -17.69
CA PHE A 482 -8.56 17.51 -16.70
C PHE A 482 -8.85 18.56 -15.63
N GLY A 483 -8.48 18.24 -14.40
CA GLY A 483 -8.53 19.20 -13.30
C GLY A 483 -7.63 20.43 -13.54
N PRO A 484 -7.91 21.55 -12.86
CA PRO A 484 -7.20 22.83 -13.07
C PRO A 484 -5.69 22.78 -12.75
N VAL A 485 -5.26 21.82 -11.94
CA VAL A 485 -3.84 21.55 -11.61
C VAL A 485 -3.02 21.17 -12.85
N PHE A 486 -3.65 20.63 -13.90
CA PHE A 486 -2.96 20.27 -15.14
C PHE A 486 -2.77 21.46 -16.09
N ASN A 487 -3.07 22.69 -15.65
CA ASN A 487 -2.82 23.89 -16.44
C ASN A 487 -1.33 24.09 -16.68
N ALA A 488 -0.96 24.35 -17.93
CA ALA A 488 0.43 24.55 -18.32
C ALA A 488 1.12 25.65 -17.51
N SER A 489 0.44 26.77 -17.25
CA SER A 489 0.98 27.87 -16.44
C SER A 489 1.22 27.44 -14.99
N PHE A 490 0.30 26.66 -14.43
CA PHE A 490 0.45 26.13 -13.06
C PHE A 490 1.60 25.12 -12.98
N LEU A 491 1.66 24.18 -13.94
CA LEU A 491 2.72 23.18 -14.02
C LEU A 491 4.11 23.82 -14.18
N LEU A 492 4.24 24.87 -14.98
CA LEU A 492 5.50 25.62 -15.12
C LEU A 492 5.91 26.29 -13.81
N ALA A 493 4.99 26.93 -13.09
CA ALA A 493 5.28 27.52 -11.79
C ALA A 493 5.70 26.46 -10.75
N VAL A 494 5.08 25.28 -10.78
CA VAL A 494 5.47 24.15 -9.92
C VAL A 494 6.86 23.62 -10.29
N LEU A 495 7.22 23.60 -11.58
CA LEU A 495 8.56 23.21 -12.03
C LEU A 495 9.63 24.19 -11.52
N GLU A 496 9.37 25.50 -11.66
CA GLU A 496 10.25 26.56 -11.15
C GLU A 496 10.45 26.43 -9.64
N LEU A 497 9.36 26.21 -8.88
CA LEU A 497 9.44 25.96 -7.44
C LEU A 497 10.30 24.72 -7.13
N GLN A 498 10.16 23.64 -7.89
CA GLN A 498 10.95 22.43 -7.70
C GLN A 498 12.44 22.68 -7.94
N GLU A 499 12.80 23.41 -9.00
CA GLU A 499 14.18 23.78 -9.30
C GLU A 499 14.76 24.70 -8.22
N ALA A 500 13.98 25.66 -7.73
CA ALA A 500 14.37 26.50 -6.60
C ALA A 500 14.65 25.67 -5.34
N ILE A 501 13.80 24.67 -5.03
CA ILE A 501 14.00 23.77 -3.88
C ILE A 501 15.27 22.93 -4.04
N LYS A 502 15.54 22.40 -5.24
CA LYS A 502 16.77 21.63 -5.51
C LYS A 502 18.04 22.47 -5.31
N ASN A 503 17.96 23.77 -5.56
CA ASN A 503 19.08 24.69 -5.41
C ASN A 503 19.28 25.21 -3.97
N ILE A 504 18.44 24.81 -3.01
CA ILE A 504 18.61 25.22 -1.61
C ILE A 504 19.93 24.64 -1.07
N GLY A 505 20.74 25.51 -0.44
CA GLY A 505 22.01 25.09 0.16
C GLY A 505 23.10 24.78 -0.86
N ALA A 506 22.92 25.12 -2.15
CA ALA A 506 23.95 24.96 -3.17
C ALA A 506 25.28 25.58 -2.73
N GLY A 507 26.38 24.83 -2.90
CA GLY A 507 27.73 25.23 -2.48
C GLY A 507 28.04 25.05 -0.98
N THR A 508 27.12 24.49 -0.19
CA THR A 508 27.38 24.13 1.22
C THR A 508 27.52 22.61 1.41
N ASP A 509 27.87 22.17 2.62
CA ASP A 509 27.88 20.74 2.98
C ASP A 509 26.49 20.13 3.17
N HIS A 510 25.46 20.98 3.12
CA HIS A 510 24.06 20.59 3.21
C HIS A 510 23.32 20.82 1.89
N SER A 511 24.04 20.81 0.76
CA SER A 511 23.41 20.86 -0.57
C SER A 511 22.53 19.64 -0.79
N PHE A 512 21.46 19.81 -1.57
CA PHE A 512 20.48 18.76 -1.82
C PHE A 512 21.12 17.46 -2.34
N GLU A 513 22.08 17.56 -3.26
CA GLU A 513 22.79 16.40 -3.84
C GLU A 513 23.59 15.57 -2.82
N LYS A 514 23.99 16.17 -1.70
CA LYS A 514 24.77 15.50 -0.64
C LYS A 514 23.89 14.75 0.36
N ILE A 515 22.64 15.19 0.54
CA ILE A 515 21.72 14.66 1.57
C ILE A 515 20.58 13.80 1.01
N CYS A 516 20.33 13.87 -0.30
CA CYS A 516 19.20 13.19 -0.92
C CYS A 516 19.38 11.67 -0.96
N PHE A 517 18.26 10.94 -1.05
CA PHE A 517 18.27 9.51 -1.32
C PHE A 517 18.43 9.26 -2.84
N ALA A 518 19.46 8.52 -3.24
CA ALA A 518 19.78 8.20 -4.64
C ALA A 518 19.93 6.68 -4.84
N PRO A 519 18.88 5.98 -5.31
CA PRO A 519 18.85 4.50 -5.32
C PRO A 519 19.73 3.85 -6.38
N LEU A 520 20.12 4.59 -7.43
CA LEU A 520 20.98 4.08 -8.52
C LEU A 520 22.47 4.40 -8.30
N ARG A 521 22.83 4.91 -7.12
CA ARG A 521 24.21 5.30 -6.82
C ARG A 521 25.12 4.07 -6.74
N THR A 522 26.29 4.17 -7.35
CA THR A 522 27.34 3.15 -7.21
C THR A 522 28.15 3.38 -5.92
N ASN A 523 28.57 2.29 -5.27
CA ASN A 523 29.37 2.38 -4.04
C ASN A 523 30.73 3.05 -4.32
N GLY A 524 30.98 4.20 -3.69
CA GLY A 524 32.25 4.94 -3.79
C GLY A 524 32.21 6.22 -4.63
N GLN A 525 31.07 6.57 -5.24
CA GLN A 525 30.89 7.83 -5.96
C GLN A 525 30.67 8.99 -4.97
N ILE A 526 31.61 9.95 -4.96
CA ILE A 526 31.62 11.10 -4.03
C ILE A 526 30.80 12.27 -4.60
N ASP A 527 30.83 12.44 -5.92
CA ASP A 527 30.13 13.52 -6.62
C ASP A 527 28.80 13.00 -7.19
N LEU A 528 27.70 13.45 -6.61
CA LEU A 528 26.34 13.17 -7.06
C LEU A 528 25.80 14.36 -7.84
N SER A 529 25.11 14.08 -8.94
CA SER A 529 24.31 15.10 -9.61
C SER A 529 22.92 15.20 -8.98
N THR A 530 22.34 16.41 -8.97
CA THR A 530 20.94 16.65 -8.54
C THR A 530 19.90 15.84 -9.33
N ASP A 531 20.30 15.23 -10.45
CA ASP A 531 19.47 14.39 -11.30
C ASP A 531 19.31 12.95 -10.81
N GLU A 532 20.25 12.48 -9.99
CA GLU A 532 20.26 11.12 -9.46
C GLU A 532 19.42 10.99 -8.17
N CYS A 533 19.09 12.12 -7.55
CA CYS A 533 18.24 12.21 -6.38
C CYS A 533 16.78 11.80 -6.68
N ALA A 534 16.19 11.01 -5.79
CA ALA A 534 14.79 10.59 -5.89
C ALA A 534 13.83 11.75 -5.57
N VAL A 535 13.30 12.40 -6.61
CA VAL A 535 12.21 13.40 -6.50
C VAL A 535 10.96 12.86 -7.17
N ARG A 536 9.89 12.66 -6.40
CA ARG A 536 8.61 12.17 -6.91
C ARG A 536 7.65 13.33 -7.14
N ILE A 537 7.36 13.61 -8.41
CA ILE A 537 6.33 14.58 -8.81
C ILE A 537 5.44 13.98 -9.89
N ILE A 538 4.15 14.29 -9.81
CA ILE A 538 3.20 14.00 -10.87
C ILE A 538 3.53 14.95 -12.04
N VAL A 539 4.08 14.37 -13.11
CA VAL A 539 4.02 14.86 -14.52
C VAL A 539 5.12 15.77 -15.06
N LEU A 540 6.02 16.38 -14.28
CA LEU A 540 6.90 17.39 -14.88
C LEU A 540 8.17 16.86 -15.57
N ARG A 541 9.06 16.13 -14.88
CA ARG A 541 10.38 15.86 -15.47
C ARG A 541 10.41 14.78 -16.55
N ARG A 542 9.60 13.73 -16.42
CA ARG A 542 9.65 12.56 -17.33
C ARG A 542 8.95 12.80 -18.69
N TYR A 543 8.03 13.77 -18.76
CA TYR A 543 7.25 14.06 -19.97
C TYR A 543 7.47 15.48 -20.53
N VAL A 544 7.79 16.47 -19.68
CA VAL A 544 7.89 17.89 -20.10
C VAL A 544 9.34 18.31 -20.37
N SER A 545 10.32 17.81 -19.61
CA SER A 545 11.75 18.17 -19.75
C SER A 545 12.30 17.99 -21.18
N PRO A 546 12.10 16.84 -21.87
CA PRO A 546 12.63 16.63 -23.22
C PRO A 546 11.94 17.49 -24.30
N ARG A 547 10.81 18.12 -23.97
CA ARG A 547 10.02 18.96 -24.89
C ARG A 547 10.33 20.44 -24.68
N LEU A 548 10.59 20.87 -23.44
CA LEU A 548 11.00 22.24 -23.15
C LEU A 548 12.42 22.56 -23.68
N GLU A 549 13.38 21.63 -23.55
CA GLU A 549 14.72 21.74 -24.15
C GLU A 549 14.65 21.93 -25.68
N ARG A 550 13.73 21.24 -26.35
CA ARG A 550 13.50 21.39 -27.79
C ARG A 550 12.87 22.73 -28.20
N THR A 551 12.23 23.44 -27.28
CA THR A 551 11.53 24.70 -27.55
C THR A 551 12.30 25.95 -27.09
N GLY A 552 13.49 25.80 -26.51
CA GLY A 552 14.34 26.92 -26.08
C GLY A 552 13.70 27.83 -25.03
N LYS A 553 12.77 27.29 -24.22
CA LYS A 553 12.04 28.06 -23.20
C LYS A 553 12.60 27.95 -21.77
N LEU A 554 13.65 27.14 -21.56
CA LEU A 554 14.54 27.30 -20.42
C LEU A 554 15.76 28.11 -20.89
N THR A 555 15.69 29.41 -20.70
CA THR A 555 16.84 30.32 -20.71
C THR A 555 16.85 31.07 -19.41
#